data_AF-A0A7X5VL71-F1
#
_entry.id   AF-A0A7X5VL71-F1
#
_cell.length_a   1.000
_cell.length_b   1.000
_cell.length_c   1.000
_cell.angle_alpha   90.00
_cell.angle_beta   90.00
_cell.angle_gamma   90.00
#
_symmetry.space_group_name_H-M   'P 1'
#
loop_
_entity.id
_entity.type
_entity.pdbx_description
1 polymer ?
#
loop_
_entity_poly.entity_id
_entity_poly.type
_entity_poly.pdbx_seq_one_letter_code
_entity_poly.pdbx_strand_id
1 'polypeptide(L)'
;MRVVARALSVGLMTAIGSGCLGTGIDIEAPPVADLALESVSVGAFFACAVNEDGKVYCWGLNSVGQLGDQTLNSKATPVEVQSGTVTFESVTAGAGHSCALTAAGAAYCWGAGGSGELGNNEFSNR
;
A
#
# COMPACT_ATOMS: atom_id res chain seq x y z
N MET A 1 17.31 -1.06 6.01
CA MET A 1 17.43 0.42 5.98
C MET A 1 16.02 0.98 6.14
N ARG A 2 15.66 1.45 7.36
CA ARG A 2 14.32 2.02 7.61
C ARG A 2 14.31 3.42 7.02
N VAL A 3 13.63 3.61 5.88
CA VAL A 3 13.31 4.97 5.42
C VAL A 3 12.11 5.41 6.24
N VAL A 4 12.38 6.04 7.39
CA VAL A 4 11.35 6.79 8.12
C VAL A 4 11.16 8.08 7.32
N ALA A 5 10.21 8.06 6.39
CA ALA A 5 9.72 9.28 5.75
C ALA A 5 8.96 10.06 6.83
N ARG A 6 9.65 10.95 7.55
CA ARG A 6 8.96 12.02 8.26
C ARG A 6 8.34 12.90 7.19
N ALA A 7 7.02 12.82 7.00
CA ALA A 7 6.29 13.80 6.24
C ALA A 7 6.57 15.18 6.86
N LEU A 8 7.35 16.01 6.16
CA LEU A 8 7.27 17.44 6.40
C LEU A 8 5.87 17.84 5.99
N SER A 9 5.11 18.43 6.91
CA SER A 9 3.80 19.01 6.64
C SER A 9 3.91 19.97 5.45
N VAL A 10 3.51 19.54 4.26
CA VAL A 10 3.32 20.44 3.13
C VAL A 10 2.02 21.17 3.42
N GLY A 11 2.15 22.46 3.71
CA GLY A 11 1.04 23.34 4.00
C GLY A 11 -0.05 23.25 2.92
N LEU A 12 -1.28 23.19 3.39
CA LEU A 12 -2.53 23.51 2.71
C LEU A 12 -2.36 24.01 1.27
N MET A 13 -2.50 23.12 0.28
CA MET A 13 -2.77 23.53 -1.09
C MET A 13 -4.28 23.63 -1.27
N THR A 14 -4.77 24.86 -1.14
CA THR A 14 -6.07 25.27 -1.67
C THR A 14 -6.09 24.95 -3.16
N ALA A 15 -6.99 24.06 -3.57
CA ALA A 15 -7.33 23.85 -4.96
C ALA A 15 -7.82 25.16 -5.58
N ILE A 16 -7.11 25.66 -6.57
CA ILE A 16 -7.62 26.66 -7.50
C ILE A 16 -7.30 26.25 -8.93
N GLY A 17 -8.37 26.11 -9.72
CA GLY A 17 -8.41 26.64 -11.08
C GLY A 17 -7.76 25.81 -12.18
N SER A 18 -8.62 25.30 -13.06
CA SER A 18 -8.28 24.86 -14.40
C SER A 18 -7.30 25.80 -15.12
N GLY A 19 -6.23 25.24 -15.67
CA GLY A 19 -5.40 25.89 -16.68
C GLY A 19 -3.91 25.90 -16.38
N CYS A 20 -3.19 24.87 -16.81
CA CYS A 20 -1.78 25.03 -17.17
C CYS A 20 -1.54 24.34 -18.51
N LEU A 21 -1.52 25.14 -19.58
CA LEU A 21 -0.88 24.74 -20.84
C LEU A 21 0.62 24.92 -20.62
N GLY A 22 1.31 23.85 -20.26
CA GLY A 22 2.75 23.84 -20.11
C GLY A 22 3.28 22.46 -20.45
N THR A 23 4.29 22.37 -21.31
CA THR A 23 4.94 21.13 -21.75
C THR A 23 5.78 20.46 -20.66
N GLY A 24 5.26 20.39 -19.43
CA GLY A 24 5.80 19.60 -18.34
C GLY A 24 5.23 18.19 -18.38
N ILE A 25 5.91 17.22 -17.75
CA ILE A 25 5.26 15.97 -17.39
C ILE A 25 4.05 16.37 -16.52
N ASP A 26 2.85 16.19 -17.06
CA ASP A 26 1.62 16.28 -16.28
C ASP A 26 1.71 15.15 -15.26
N ILE A 27 2.23 15.45 -14.07
CA ILE A 27 2.05 14.60 -12.89
C ILE A 27 0.58 14.77 -12.54
N GLU A 28 -0.27 14.01 -13.23
CA GLU A 28 -1.67 13.91 -12.89
C GLU A 28 -1.74 13.52 -11.42
N ALA A 29 -2.51 14.29 -10.64
CA ALA A 29 -2.65 14.04 -9.21
C ALA A 29 -3.07 12.57 -9.05
N PRO A 30 -2.25 11.73 -8.40
CA PRO A 30 -2.51 10.31 -8.41
C PRO A 30 -3.83 10.04 -7.66
N PRO A 31 -4.55 8.96 -7.98
CA PRO A 31 -5.84 8.60 -7.37
C PRO A 31 -5.79 8.33 -5.85
N VAL A 32 -4.67 8.64 -5.19
CA VAL A 32 -4.42 8.57 -3.75
C VAL A 32 -4.44 9.93 -3.04
N ALA A 33 -4.67 11.03 -3.75
CA ALA A 33 -4.55 12.38 -3.18
C ALA A 33 -5.44 12.59 -1.94
N ASP A 34 -6.57 11.87 -1.86
CA ASP A 34 -7.51 11.96 -0.74
C ASP A 34 -7.27 10.92 0.37
N LEU A 35 -6.27 10.04 0.23
CA LEU A 35 -6.02 8.96 1.20
C LEU A 35 -5.06 9.31 2.34
N ALA A 36 -4.39 10.47 2.28
CA ALA A 36 -3.42 10.93 3.29
C ALA A 36 -2.41 9.84 3.72
N LEU A 37 -1.66 9.30 2.74
CA LEU A 37 -0.70 8.22 2.97
C LEU A 37 0.53 8.71 3.75
N GLU A 38 0.91 8.01 4.82
CA GLU A 38 2.10 8.31 5.64
C GLU A 38 3.37 7.64 5.10
N SER A 39 3.23 6.41 4.61
CA SER A 39 4.36 5.67 4.07
C SER A 39 3.93 4.71 2.97
N VAL A 40 4.88 4.40 2.08
CA VAL A 40 4.70 3.49 0.95
C VAL A 40 5.85 2.49 0.88
N SER A 41 5.52 1.27 0.49
CA SER A 41 6.45 0.18 0.22
C SER A 41 6.17 -0.40 -1.15
N VAL A 42 7.22 -0.66 -1.91
CA VAL A 42 7.15 -1.16 -3.29
C VAL A 42 7.69 -2.59 -3.35
N GLY A 43 6.90 -3.48 -3.94
CA GLY A 43 7.30 -4.86 -4.26
C GLY A 43 7.81 -4.97 -5.70
N ALA A 44 7.76 -6.17 -6.28
CA ALA A 44 8.24 -6.40 -7.65
C ALA A 44 7.41 -5.67 -8.73
N PHE A 45 6.08 -5.83 -8.66
CA PHE A 45 5.13 -5.26 -9.64
C PHE A 45 3.87 -4.70 -8.98
N PHE A 46 3.94 -4.41 -7.69
CA PHE A 46 2.85 -3.88 -6.89
C PHE A 46 3.42 -2.97 -5.79
N ALA A 47 2.58 -2.16 -5.17
CA ALA A 47 2.93 -1.32 -4.04
C ALA A 47 1.83 -1.35 -3.00
N CYS A 48 2.19 -1.06 -1.76
CA CYS A 48 1.27 -0.89 -0.64
C CYS A 48 1.66 0.35 0.14
N ALA A 49 0.68 1.07 0.67
CA ALA A 49 0.87 2.23 1.51
C ALA A 49 -0.06 2.18 2.70
N VAL A 50 0.32 2.84 3.80
CA VAL A 50 -0.50 2.99 5.00
C VAL A 50 -0.79 4.46 5.23
N ASN A 51 -2.00 4.79 5.67
CA ASN A 51 -2.42 6.15 6.02
C ASN A 51 -2.40 6.39 7.55
N GLU A 52 -2.69 7.62 7.96
CA GLU A 52 -2.71 8.03 9.38
C GLU A 52 -3.74 7.26 10.23
N ASP A 53 -4.81 6.74 9.60
CA ASP A 53 -5.83 5.90 10.25
C ASP A 53 -5.39 4.43 10.41
N GLY A 54 -4.19 4.08 9.93
CA GLY A 54 -3.66 2.72 9.92
C GLY A 54 -4.33 1.79 8.91
N LYS A 55 -5.00 2.35 7.89
CA LYS A 55 -5.55 1.62 6.75
C LYS A 55 -4.48 1.41 5.70
N VAL A 56 -4.39 0.19 5.18
CA VAL A 56 -3.44 -0.17 4.13
C VAL A 56 -4.15 -0.24 2.79
N TYR A 57 -3.56 0.40 1.79
CA TYR A 57 -4.00 0.38 0.42
C TYR A 57 -2.91 -0.19 -0.47
N CYS A 58 -3.26 -1.11 -1.35
CA CYS A 58 -2.33 -1.71 -2.30
C CYS A 58 -2.80 -1.54 -3.74
N TRP A 59 -1.87 -1.51 -4.70
CA TRP A 59 -2.15 -1.45 -6.14
C TRP A 59 -1.06 -2.17 -6.94
N GLY A 60 -1.37 -2.49 -8.19
CA GLY A 60 -0.50 -3.18 -9.14
C GLY A 60 -0.91 -4.64 -9.35
N LEU A 61 0.07 -5.51 -9.55
CA LEU A 61 -0.11 -6.94 -9.79
C LEU A 61 -0.86 -7.59 -8.61
N ASN A 62 -1.81 -8.50 -8.86
CA ASN A 62 -2.52 -9.27 -7.80
C ASN A 62 -2.65 -10.78 -8.07
N SER A 63 -1.83 -11.37 -8.95
CA SER A 63 -1.96 -12.77 -9.39
C SER A 63 -1.93 -13.83 -8.28
N VAL A 64 -1.38 -13.50 -7.11
CA VAL A 64 -1.30 -14.40 -5.93
C VAL A 64 -1.84 -13.75 -4.66
N GLY A 65 -2.64 -12.70 -4.77
CA GLY A 65 -3.30 -12.07 -3.62
C GLY A 65 -2.48 -10.99 -2.91
N GLN A 66 -1.35 -10.52 -3.45
CA GLN A 66 -0.50 -9.51 -2.79
C GLN A 66 -1.20 -8.17 -2.45
N LEU A 67 -2.37 -7.89 -3.03
CA LEU A 67 -3.15 -6.70 -2.67
C LEU A 67 -4.05 -6.91 -1.45
N GLY A 68 -4.29 -8.14 -1.00
CA GLY A 68 -5.06 -8.45 0.20
C GLY A 68 -6.54 -8.01 0.12
N ASP A 69 -7.07 -7.80 -1.08
CA ASP A 69 -8.46 -7.36 -1.32
C ASP A 69 -9.45 -8.53 -1.51
N GLN A 70 -9.03 -9.75 -1.13
CA GLN A 70 -9.72 -11.02 -1.38
C GLN A 70 -10.01 -11.33 -2.85
N THR A 71 -9.28 -10.68 -3.78
CA THR A 71 -9.32 -11.00 -5.20
C THR A 71 -7.95 -11.40 -5.72
N LEU A 72 -7.89 -11.88 -6.96
CA LEU A 72 -6.65 -12.13 -7.71
C LEU A 72 -6.48 -11.20 -8.91
N ASN A 73 -7.29 -10.14 -8.98
CA ASN A 73 -7.30 -9.21 -10.11
C ASN A 73 -6.37 -8.04 -9.82
N SER A 74 -5.43 -7.79 -10.73
CA SER A 74 -4.54 -6.62 -10.66
C SER A 74 -5.36 -5.32 -10.68
N LYS A 75 -4.91 -4.32 -9.94
CA LYS A 75 -5.59 -3.03 -9.80
C LYS A 75 -4.65 -1.90 -10.20
N ALA A 76 -5.07 -1.06 -11.15
CA ALA A 76 -4.29 0.12 -11.53
C ALA A 76 -4.44 1.26 -10.50
N THR A 77 -5.48 1.21 -9.67
CA THR A 77 -5.76 2.18 -8.60
C THR A 77 -5.70 1.50 -7.24
N PRO A 78 -5.44 2.24 -6.16
CA PRO A 78 -5.36 1.64 -4.83
C PRO A 78 -6.68 1.07 -4.35
N VAL A 79 -6.58 -0.10 -3.73
CA VAL A 79 -7.67 -0.82 -3.10
C VAL A 79 -7.30 -1.05 -1.64
N GLU A 80 -8.27 -0.89 -0.74
CA GLU A 80 -8.07 -1.17 0.68
C GLU A 80 -7.85 -2.67 0.90
N VAL A 81 -6.81 -3.00 1.68
CA VAL A 81 -6.58 -4.36 2.17
C VAL A 81 -7.71 -4.74 3.12
N GLN A 82 -8.36 -5.87 2.88
CA GLN A 82 -9.47 -6.35 3.69
C GLN A 82 -8.97 -6.95 5.01
N SER A 83 -8.71 -6.07 5.97
CA SER A 83 -8.15 -6.37 7.30
C SER A 83 -9.20 -6.31 8.43
N GLY A 84 -10.46 -6.04 8.09
CA GLY A 84 -11.54 -5.89 9.06
C GLY A 84 -11.32 -4.70 9.98
N THR A 85 -11.20 -4.95 11.28
CA THR A 85 -10.98 -3.92 12.31
C THR A 85 -9.50 -3.74 12.69
N VAL A 86 -8.58 -4.48 12.05
CA VAL A 86 -7.15 -4.37 12.33
C VAL A 86 -6.60 -3.10 11.69
N THR A 87 -5.82 -2.34 12.46
CA THR A 87 -5.07 -1.17 11.98
C THR A 87 -3.57 -1.45 12.05
N PHE A 88 -2.83 -0.88 11.10
CA PHE A 88 -1.41 -1.11 10.93
C PHE A 88 -0.62 0.18 11.11
N GLU A 89 0.55 0.06 11.73
CA GLU A 89 1.52 1.16 11.86
C GLU A 89 2.50 1.16 10.68
N SER A 90 2.74 0.00 10.06
CA SER A 90 3.63 -0.10 8.92
C SER A 90 3.27 -1.26 8.00
N VAL A 91 3.64 -1.12 6.74
CA VAL A 91 3.51 -2.16 5.70
C VAL A 91 4.83 -2.29 4.94
N THR A 92 5.17 -3.52 4.57
CA THR A 92 6.32 -3.86 3.72
C THR A 92 5.88 -4.79 2.61
N ALA A 93 6.23 -4.45 1.38
CA ALA A 93 6.00 -5.26 0.19
C ALA A 93 7.28 -6.04 -0.19
N GLY A 94 7.15 -7.34 -0.36
CA GLY A 94 8.17 -8.25 -0.86
C GLY A 94 8.03 -8.52 -2.37
N ALA A 95 8.61 -9.63 -2.84
CA ALA A 95 8.57 -9.98 -4.27
C ALA A 95 7.14 -10.32 -4.76
N GLY A 96 6.35 -10.98 -3.92
CA GLY A 96 4.96 -11.36 -4.22
C GLY A 96 4.07 -11.48 -2.99
N HIS A 97 4.52 -10.99 -1.84
CA HIS A 97 3.76 -10.98 -0.59
C HIS A 97 3.93 -9.62 0.09
N SER A 98 3.05 -9.33 1.03
CA SER A 98 3.07 -8.13 1.84
C SER A 98 2.95 -8.53 3.29
N CYS A 99 3.60 -7.79 4.18
CA CYS A 99 3.44 -7.93 5.61
C CYS A 99 3.21 -6.56 6.24
N ALA A 100 2.31 -6.50 7.22
CA ALA A 100 2.03 -5.32 8.01
C ALA A 100 2.12 -5.61 9.50
N LEU A 101 2.50 -4.59 10.27
CA LEU A 101 2.63 -4.65 11.71
C LEU A 101 1.61 -3.72 12.36
N THR A 102 0.91 -4.23 13.36
CA THR A 102 0.08 -3.40 14.25
C THR A 102 0.98 -2.68 15.27
N ALA A 103 0.47 -1.63 15.90
CA ALA A 103 1.17 -0.95 16.99
C ALA A 103 1.41 -1.85 18.22
N ALA A 104 0.65 -2.94 18.34
CA ALA A 104 0.86 -3.97 19.36
C ALA A 104 1.95 -4.99 19.00
N GLY A 105 2.59 -4.85 17.82
CA GLY A 105 3.63 -5.75 17.35
C GLY A 105 3.12 -7.06 16.74
N ALA A 106 1.82 -7.17 16.45
CA ALA A 106 1.28 -8.33 15.74
C ALA A 106 1.53 -8.19 14.22
N ALA A 107 2.06 -9.25 13.61
CA ALA A 107 2.34 -9.29 12.18
C ALA A 107 1.23 -10.00 11.40
N TYR A 108 0.86 -9.43 10.26
CA TYR A 108 -0.11 -9.99 9.32
C TYR A 108 0.53 -10.00 7.94
N CYS A 109 0.56 -11.15 7.28
CA CYS A 109 1.14 -11.30 5.95
C CYS A 109 0.11 -11.90 4.98
N TRP A 110 0.15 -11.46 3.73
CA TRP A 110 -0.72 -11.92 2.64
C TRP A 110 0.04 -11.94 1.30
N GLY A 111 -0.51 -12.60 0.29
CA GLY A 111 0.08 -12.84 -1.02
C GLY A 111 0.74 -14.21 -1.15
N ALA A 112 1.88 -14.27 -1.84
CA ALA A 112 2.66 -15.48 -2.05
C ALA A 112 3.05 -16.16 -0.73
N GLY A 113 2.75 -17.45 -0.62
CA GLY A 113 3.13 -18.27 0.53
C GLY A 113 3.84 -19.58 0.18
N GLY A 114 4.12 -19.83 -1.11
CA GLY A 114 4.71 -21.08 -1.59
C GLY A 114 6.06 -21.45 -0.98
N SER A 115 6.79 -20.49 -0.42
CA SER A 115 8.09 -20.69 0.24
C SER A 115 8.01 -20.47 1.76
N GLY A 116 6.80 -20.37 2.33
CA GLY A 116 6.58 -20.10 3.75
C GLY A 116 6.70 -18.62 4.13
N GLU A 117 6.63 -17.70 3.17
CA GLU A 117 6.80 -16.26 3.36
C GLU A 117 5.80 -15.66 4.36
N LEU A 118 4.62 -16.30 4.51
CA LEU A 118 3.54 -15.82 5.38
C LEU A 118 3.72 -16.22 6.86
N GLY A 119 4.63 -17.14 7.18
CA GLY A 119 4.92 -17.53 8.56
C GLY A 119 3.75 -18.17 9.33
N ASN A 120 2.74 -18.69 8.64
CA ASN A 120 1.50 -19.23 9.21
C ASN A 120 1.47 -20.78 9.29
N ASN A 121 2.63 -21.43 9.26
CA ASN A 121 2.80 -22.90 9.19
C ASN A 121 2.15 -23.56 7.95
N GLU A 122 1.93 -22.80 6.89
CA GLU A 122 1.46 -23.29 5.59
C GLU A 122 2.41 -22.86 4.47
N PHE A 123 2.25 -23.48 3.29
CA PHE A 123 2.97 -23.13 2.06
C PHE A 123 1.99 -22.66 0.95
N SER A 124 0.86 -22.07 1.35
CA SER A 124 -0.22 -21.66 0.45
C SER A 124 -0.34 -20.14 0.37
N ASN A 125 -0.74 -19.60 -0.79
CA ASN A 125 -1.00 -18.17 -0.95
C ASN A 125 -2.26 -17.77 -0.16
N ARG A 126 -2.29 -16.54 0.38
CA ARG A 126 -3.40 -16.02 1.19
C ARG A 126 -3.78 -14.59 0.85
#